data_AF-A0A183MUQ2-F1
#
_entry.id   AF-A0A183MUQ2-F1
#
_cell.length_a   1.000
_cell.length_b   1.000
_cell.length_c   1.000
_cell.angle_alpha   90.00
_cell.angle_beta   90.00
_cell.angle_gamma   90.00
#
_symmetry.space_group_name_H-M   'P 1'
#
loop_
_entity.id
_entity.type
_entity.pdbx_description
1 polymer ?
#
loop_
_entity_poly.entity_id
_entity_poly.type
_entity_poly.pdbx_seq_one_letter_code
_entity_poly.pdbx_strand_id
1 'polypeptide(L)'
;MHSLLTTLSNNASMFGMRFFPSKCKMLLQDWVALTPVLMIGSEVIERVDRFTYLGSLITSRCPVCDEISARVQKARLAFANLRHL
;
A
#
# COMPACT_ATOMS: atom_id res chain seq x y z
N MET A 1 -18.20 -12.80 12.38
CA MET A 1 -18.17 -11.75 11.33
C MET A 1 -16.78 -11.79 10.71
N HIS A 2 -16.64 -12.22 9.44
CA HIS A 2 -15.33 -12.26 8.79
C HIS A 2 -14.95 -10.86 8.34
N SER A 3 -13.79 -10.36 8.79
CA SER A 3 -13.24 -9.10 8.29
C SER A 3 -12.80 -9.27 6.83
N LEU A 4 -12.79 -8.17 6.07
CA LEU A 4 -12.31 -8.16 4.68
C LEU A 4 -10.91 -8.76 4.53
N LEU A 5 -10.03 -8.54 5.52
CA LEU A 5 -8.68 -9.08 5.54
C LEU A 5 -8.63 -10.59 5.77
N THR A 6 -9.53 -11.13 6.59
CA THR A 6 -9.64 -12.59 6.75
C THR A 6 -10.07 -13.24 5.44
N THR A 7 -11.03 -12.64 4.73
CA THR A 7 -11.43 -13.12 3.40
C THR A 7 -10.28 -13.04 2.39
N LEU A 8 -9.56 -11.93 2.35
CA LEU A 8 -8.38 -11.77 1.49
C LEU A 8 -7.31 -12.83 1.79
N SER A 9 -7.02 -13.08 3.07
CA SER A 9 -6.04 -14.08 3.50
C SER A 9 -6.44 -15.49 3.09
N ASN A 10 -7.73 -15.84 3.21
CA ASN A 10 -8.24 -17.14 2.77
C ASN A 10 -8.11 -17.30 1.25
N ASN A 11 -8.47 -16.27 0.48
CA ASN A 11 -8.35 -16.30 -0.97
C ASN A 11 -6.89 -16.41 -1.42
N ALA A 12 -5.98 -15.66 -0.80
CA ALA A 12 -4.55 -15.77 -1.07
C ALA A 12 -4.02 -17.19 -0.79
N SER A 13 -4.54 -17.84 0.26
CA SER A 13 -4.15 -19.20 0.65
C SER A 13 -4.56 -20.24 -0.40
N MET A 14 -5.66 -20.03 -1.12
CA MET A 14 -6.04 -20.90 -2.26
C MET A 14 -5.00 -20.92 -3.37
N PHE A 15 -4.18 -19.87 -3.48
CA PHE A 15 -3.06 -19.76 -4.43
C PHE A 15 -1.70 -20.10 -3.80
N GLY A 16 -1.68 -20.70 -2.60
CA GLY A 16 -0.44 -21.03 -1.88
C GLY A 16 0.26 -19.81 -1.26
N MET A 17 -0.38 -18.65 -1.20
CA MET A 17 0.16 -17.45 -0.59
C MET A 17 -0.33 -17.29 0.85
N ARG A 18 0.55 -16.87 1.75
CA ARG A 18 0.21 -16.62 3.16
C ARG A 18 0.73 -15.26 3.61
N PHE A 19 -0.14 -14.47 4.23
CA PHE A 19 0.27 -13.24 4.88
C PHE A 19 0.97 -13.55 6.19
N PHE A 20 2.07 -12.84 6.45
CA PHE A 20 2.73 -12.78 7.75
C PHE A 20 2.38 -11.44 8.37
N PRO A 21 1.46 -11.37 9.34
CA PRO A 21 0.99 -10.09 9.88
C PRO A 21 2.11 -9.17 10.35
N SER A 22 3.17 -9.75 10.96
CA SER A 22 4.39 -9.03 11.38
C SER A 22 5.20 -8.38 10.24
N LYS A 23 4.98 -8.78 8.99
CA LYS A 23 5.60 -8.17 7.80
C LYS A 23 4.63 -7.29 7.02
N CYS A 24 3.36 -7.27 7.40
CA CYS A 24 2.34 -6.44 6.77
C CYS A 24 2.36 -5.04 7.41
N LYS A 25 2.29 -4.02 6.55
CA LYS A 25 2.12 -2.63 6.94
C LYS A 25 0.93 -2.06 6.21
N MET A 26 0.13 -1.26 6.89
CA MET A 26 -1.01 -0.57 6.34
C MET A 26 -0.73 0.93 6.27
N LEU A 27 -0.85 1.51 5.09
CA LEU A 27 -0.98 2.95 4.91
C LEU A 27 -2.46 3.26 4.64
N LEU A 28 -3.03 4.21 5.38
CA LEU A 28 -4.37 4.72 5.14
C LEU A 28 -4.27 6.08 4.44
N GLN A 29 -4.85 6.17 3.25
CA GLN A 29 -4.94 7.40 2.45
C GLN A 29 -6.40 7.91 2.48
N ASP A 30 -6.57 9.22 2.58
CA ASP A 30 -7.88 9.91 2.51
C ASP A 30 -8.94 9.40 3.50
N TRP A 31 -8.52 8.83 4.63
CA TRP A 31 -9.41 8.29 5.64
C TRP A 31 -9.88 9.39 6.61
N VAL A 32 -11.18 9.68 6.61
CA VAL A 32 -11.78 10.80 7.38
C VAL A 32 -12.41 10.35 8.71
N ALA A 33 -12.65 9.05 8.89
CA ALA A 33 -13.34 8.50 10.08
C ALA A 33 -12.37 8.03 11.17
N LEU A 34 -12.91 7.36 12.20
CA LEU A 34 -12.09 6.66 13.20
C LEU A 34 -11.13 5.69 12.51
N THR A 35 -9.87 5.72 12.93
CA THR A 35 -8.83 4.86 12.34
C THR A 35 -9.23 3.39 12.49
N PRO A 36 -9.36 2.63 11.38
CA PRO A 36 -9.74 1.23 11.46
C PRO A 36 -8.59 0.42 12.06
N VAL A 37 -8.94 -0.48 12.98
CA VAL A 37 -8.03 -1.53 13.43
C VAL A 37 -8.19 -2.70 12.47
N LEU A 38 -7.13 -2.96 11.70
CA LEU A 38 -7.09 -4.04 10.73
C LEU A 38 -6.34 -5.24 11.32
N MET A 39 -6.95 -6.41 11.23
CA MET A 39 -6.40 -7.66 11.76
C MET A 39 -6.45 -8.77 10.71
N ILE A 40 -5.41 -9.61 10.70
CA ILE A 40 -5.38 -10.90 10.02
C ILE A 40 -5.33 -11.97 11.11
N GLY A 41 -6.37 -12.79 11.20
CA GLY A 41 -6.53 -13.68 12.35
C GLY A 41 -6.72 -12.86 13.63
N SER A 42 -5.86 -13.06 14.62
CA SER A 42 -5.82 -12.32 15.89
C SER A 42 -4.72 -11.25 15.95
N GLU A 43 -3.94 -11.08 14.89
CA GLU A 43 -2.82 -10.14 14.85
C GLU A 43 -3.21 -8.83 14.18
N VAL A 44 -2.89 -7.70 14.84
CA VAL A 44 -3.10 -6.35 14.31
C VAL A 44 -1.98 -6.02 13.33
N ILE A 45 -2.34 -5.46 12.17
CA ILE A 45 -1.38 -4.98 11.18
C ILE A 45 -0.81 -3.64 11.62
N GLU A 46 0.52 -3.48 11.53
CA GLU A 46 1.20 -2.21 11.79
C GLU A 46 0.68 -1.12 10.85
N ARG A 47 0.24 0.01 11.41
CA ARG A 47 -0.08 1.20 10.63
C ARG A 47 1.18 2.04 10.45
N VAL A 48 1.39 2.51 9.22
CA VAL A 48 2.44 3.48 8.89
C VAL A 48 1.85 4.72 8.25
N ASP A 49 2.53 5.86 8.38
CA ASP A 49 2.17 7.13 7.72
C ASP A 49 2.91 7.37 6.41
N ARG A 50 3.93 6.55 6.16
CA ARG A 50 4.74 6.62 4.95
C ARG A 50 5.41 5.29 4.66
N PHE A 51 5.56 4.95 3.39
CA PHE A 51 6.38 3.82 2.96
C PHE A 51 7.08 4.11 1.64
N THR A 52 8.26 3.51 1.45
CA THR A 52 8.99 3.63 0.19
C THR A 52 8.61 2.47 -0.71
N TYR A 53 8.15 2.77 -1.92
CA TYR A 53 7.83 1.79 -2.94
C TYR A 53 8.53 2.16 -4.24
N LEU A 54 9.34 1.24 -4.77
CA LEU A 54 10.08 1.42 -6.03
C LEU A 54 10.83 2.77 -6.09
N GLY A 55 11.48 3.16 -4.99
CA GLY A 55 12.24 4.41 -4.91
C GLY A 55 11.40 5.69 -4.86
N SER A 56 10.09 5.58 -4.58
CA SER A 56 9.18 6.70 -4.37
C SER A 56 8.57 6.63 -2.98
N LEU A 57 8.50 7.77 -2.30
CA LEU A 57 7.88 7.88 -0.98
C LEU A 57 6.38 8.09 -1.13
N ILE A 58 5.61 7.22 -0.49
CA ILE A 58 4.15 7.27 -0.40
C ILE A 58 3.81 7.77 0.99
N THR A 59 2.86 8.68 1.10
CA THR A 59 2.47 9.26 2.39
C THR A 59 0.95 9.25 2.58
N SER A 60 0.50 9.20 3.83
CA SER A 60 -0.92 9.20 4.19
C SER A 60 -1.63 10.53 3.92
N ARG A 61 -0.88 11.62 3.73
CA ARG A 61 -1.40 12.99 3.61
C ARG A 61 -1.52 13.49 2.18
N CYS A 62 -0.88 12.81 1.23
CA CYS A 62 -0.90 13.22 -0.17
C CYS A 62 -2.12 12.57 -0.85
N PRO A 63 -2.97 13.35 -1.54
CA PRO A 63 -4.03 12.79 -2.36
C PRO A 63 -3.47 11.77 -3.35
N VAL A 64 -4.19 10.66 -3.54
CA VAL A 64 -3.77 9.59 -4.46
C VAL A 64 -3.47 10.15 -5.87
N CYS A 65 -4.25 11.14 -6.32
CA CYS A 65 -4.08 11.78 -7.63
C CYS A 65 -2.73 12.52 -7.76
N ASP A 66 -2.31 13.23 -6.72
CA ASP A 66 -1.05 13.98 -6.73
C ASP A 66 0.14 13.02 -6.75
N GLU A 67 0.04 11.93 -6.00
CA GLU A 67 1.05 10.89 -5.97
C GLU A 67 1.18 10.16 -7.32
N ILE A 68 0.06 9.77 -7.93
CA ILE A 68 0.05 9.17 -9.27
C ILE A 68 0.68 10.13 -10.29
N SER A 69 0.30 11.41 -10.23
CA SER A 69 0.82 12.43 -11.14
C SER A 69 2.33 12.59 -10.98
N ALA A 70 2.85 12.64 -9.76
CA ALA A 70 4.28 12.69 -9.49
C ALA A 70 5.03 11.46 -10.04
N ARG A 71 4.48 10.25 -9.89
CA ARG A 71 5.07 9.02 -10.44
C ARG A 71 5.09 9.01 -11.96
N VAL A 72 4.00 9.44 -12.60
CA VAL A 72 3.92 9.55 -14.06
C VAL A 72 4.97 10.54 -14.58
N GLN A 73 5.16 11.68 -13.91
CA GLN A 73 6.20 12.65 -14.29
C GLN A 73 7.62 12.06 -14.14
N LYS A 74 7.89 11.33 -13.04
CA LYS A 74 9.19 10.69 -12.83
C LYS A 74 9.49 9.62 -13.90
N ALA A 75 8.49 8.82 -14.27
CA ALA A 75 8.62 7.83 -15.34
C ALA A 75 8.83 8.49 -16.71
N ARG A 76 8.10 9.59 -17.01
CA ARG A 76 8.29 10.37 -18.24
C ARG A 76 9.70 10.94 -18.35
N LEU A 77 10.24 11.49 -17.26
CA LEU A 77 11.61 12.01 -17.22
C LEU A 77 12.65 10.91 -17.45
N ALA A 78 12.52 9.77 -16.76
CA ALA A 78 13.43 8.63 -16.95
C ALA A 78 13.40 8.14 -18.40
N PHE A 79 12.22 8.07 -19.01
CA PHE A 79 12.07 7.65 -20.39
C PHE A 79 12.60 8.66 -21.41
N ALA A 80 12.41 9.97 -21.16
CA ALA A 80 13.04 11.02 -21.97
C ALA A 80 14.56 10.90 -21.95
N ASN A 81 15.16 10.70 -20.77
CA ASN A 81 16.60 10.51 -20.64
C ASN A 81 17.12 9.29 -21.40
N LEU A 82 16.35 8.20 -21.48
CA LEU A 82 16.72 7.02 -22.27
C LEU A 82 16.66 7.25 -23.78
N ARG A 83 15.81 8.16 -24.27
CA ARG A 83 15.74 8.51 -25.71
C ARG A 83 16.90 9.38 -26.18
N HIS A 84 17.63 9.99 -25.25
CA HIS A 84 18.77 10.86 -25.53
C HIS A 84 20.12 10.13 -25.34
N LEU A 85 20.08 8.83 -25.04
CA LEU A 85 21.19 7.87 -25.17
C LEU A 85 21.18 7.26 -26.58
#